data_AF-A0A542RI45-F1
#
_entry.id   AF-A0A542RI45-F1
#
_cell.length_a   1.000
_cell.length_b   1.000
_cell.length_c   1.000
_cell.angle_alpha   90.00
_cell.angle_beta   90.00
_cell.angle_gamma   90.00
#
_symmetry.space_group_name_H-M   'P 1'
#
loop_
_entity.id
_entity.type
_entity.pdbx_description
1 polymer ?
#
loop_
_entity_poly.entity_id
_entity_poly.type
_entity_poly.pdbx_seq_one_letter_code
_entity_poly.pdbx_strand_id
1 'polypeptide(L)'
;MKNKLLSNQTLMNEYTNLVMQSLLICRRHKRSIDEFDIIEWLNNFEPSDRDDALRLLSMVDYWDDSQIIEGYNERIGYLLEILPKDAIVYTLPIGDFGKSGTSMIYLFRKSQNYSKNKHIFKLTKHERKLKKLKGNEYLLFIDDYFGSGRSAVKYYNHSIKNIIPKEVNLHSFWMPLVSQKHAEEYLTKHIPNSEVVPWKTVEKAFRRNRSPFGSYEKMKSIRDMVYKYGSVLEPEAPLGYENTQGFTTFSYGSPNNLLPIFWSSRRNSNGRRWRAIFPRFSKDKIQSSKEYRKQTAYWLGLARSLDSEVATLFATGIGYDEIHDFEFKYIQRIDFRLFALIRLKRQGRPLTVIYQILGIVESDYKEIVQEGIRRQLLDRNGNLSQYGEECYKNICRKIILFQKENEIESNPNFEKIYVPLTFRGIT
;
A
#
# COMPACT_ATOMS: atom_id res chain seq x y z
N MET A 1 -8.48 38.82 -21.21
CA MET A 1 -8.45 37.61 -22.07
C MET A 1 -7.10 36.86 -21.99
N LYS A 2 -5.96 37.52 -22.23
CA LYS A 2 -4.61 36.92 -22.16
C LYS A 2 -4.28 36.29 -20.79
N ASN A 3 -4.62 36.95 -19.67
CA ASN A 3 -4.40 36.43 -18.31
C ASN A 3 -5.26 35.21 -17.96
N LYS A 4 -6.47 35.08 -18.54
CA LYS A 4 -7.37 33.93 -18.34
C LYS A 4 -6.94 32.72 -19.18
N LEU A 5 -6.32 32.97 -20.33
CA LEU A 5 -5.70 31.94 -21.18
C LEU A 5 -4.38 31.42 -20.56
N LEU A 6 -3.56 32.30 -20.00
CA LEU A 6 -2.34 31.95 -19.27
C LEU A 6 -2.65 31.19 -17.97
N SER A 7 -3.67 31.61 -17.20
CA SER A 7 -4.11 30.85 -16.03
C SER A 7 -4.59 29.45 -16.41
N ASN A 8 -5.40 29.34 -17.47
CA ASN A 8 -5.90 28.05 -17.96
C ASN A 8 -4.77 27.15 -18.48
N GLN A 9 -3.72 27.68 -19.12
CA GLN A 9 -2.56 26.90 -19.55
C GLN A 9 -1.69 26.41 -18.37
N THR A 10 -1.44 27.26 -17.38
CA THR A 10 -0.70 26.85 -16.16
C THR A 10 -1.47 25.79 -15.38
N LEU A 11 -2.78 25.98 -15.21
CA LEU A 11 -3.68 25.01 -14.63
C LEU A 11 -3.59 23.67 -15.40
N MET A 12 -3.76 23.68 -16.73
CA MET A 12 -3.63 22.49 -17.59
C MET A 12 -2.27 21.77 -17.50
N ASN A 13 -1.17 22.49 -17.34
CA ASN A 13 0.16 21.91 -17.16
C ASN A 13 0.32 21.24 -15.78
N GLU A 14 -0.14 21.90 -14.71
CA GLU A 14 -0.13 21.31 -13.37
C GLU A 14 -1.05 20.08 -13.27
N TYR A 15 -2.17 20.06 -13.99
CA TYR A 15 -3.09 18.92 -14.02
C TYR A 15 -2.52 17.71 -14.74
N THR A 16 -1.90 17.94 -15.90
CA THR A 16 -1.20 16.89 -16.65
C THR A 16 -0.12 16.28 -15.77
N ASN A 17 0.57 17.09 -14.97
CA ASN A 17 1.55 16.62 -14.00
C ASN A 17 0.93 15.75 -12.89
N LEU A 18 -0.18 16.14 -12.27
CA LEU A 18 -0.81 15.34 -11.19
C LEU A 18 -1.28 13.98 -11.70
N VAL A 19 -1.97 13.93 -12.85
CA VAL A 19 -2.43 12.67 -13.44
C VAL A 19 -1.24 11.78 -13.82
N MET A 20 -0.21 12.34 -14.45
CA MET A 20 0.98 11.60 -14.82
C MET A 20 1.74 11.10 -13.60
N GLN A 21 1.85 11.91 -12.55
CA GLN A 21 2.45 11.51 -11.27
C GLN A 21 1.66 10.36 -10.62
N SER A 22 0.34 10.46 -10.53
CA SER A 22 -0.52 9.39 -10.02
C SER A 22 -0.34 8.09 -10.81
N LEU A 23 -0.29 8.15 -12.15
CA LEU A 23 -0.03 6.99 -13.00
C LEU A 23 1.35 6.36 -12.72
N LEU A 24 2.39 7.17 -12.57
CA LEU A 24 3.74 6.70 -12.23
C LEU A 24 3.78 6.07 -10.84
N ILE A 25 3.09 6.67 -9.87
CA ILE A 25 2.95 6.17 -8.51
C ILE A 25 2.24 4.81 -8.52
N CYS A 26 1.08 4.69 -9.18
CA CYS A 26 0.36 3.43 -9.29
C CYS A 26 1.26 2.34 -9.90
N ARG A 27 2.03 2.65 -10.96
CA ARG A 27 2.98 1.70 -11.56
C ARG A 27 4.10 1.30 -10.60
N ARG A 28 4.70 2.27 -9.89
CA ARG A 28 5.75 2.03 -8.88
C ARG A 28 5.25 1.09 -7.78
N HIS A 29 3.99 1.23 -7.38
CA HIS A 29 3.35 0.41 -6.35
C HIS A 29 2.68 -0.84 -6.92
N LYS A 30 3.09 -1.30 -8.10
CA LYS A 30 2.60 -2.53 -8.77
C LYS A 30 1.08 -2.56 -8.94
N ARG A 31 0.48 -1.39 -9.08
CA ARG A 31 -0.97 -1.16 -9.12
C ARG A 31 -1.71 -1.71 -7.90
N SER A 32 -1.04 -1.88 -6.76
CA SER A 32 -1.69 -2.23 -5.49
C SER A 32 -2.70 -1.17 -5.02
N ILE A 33 -2.54 0.05 -5.54
CA ILE A 33 -3.39 1.23 -5.40
C ILE A 33 -3.73 1.76 -6.80
N ASP A 34 -4.89 2.39 -6.93
CA ASP A 34 -5.32 3.12 -8.13
C ASP A 34 -5.34 4.65 -7.91
N GLU A 35 -5.67 5.39 -8.97
CA GLU A 35 -5.71 6.85 -8.97
C GLU A 35 -6.75 7.40 -7.98
N PHE A 36 -7.87 6.69 -7.79
CA PHE A 36 -8.89 7.08 -6.81
C PHE A 36 -8.42 6.84 -5.37
N ASP A 37 -7.67 5.77 -5.12
CA ASP A 37 -7.04 5.54 -3.81
C ASP A 37 -6.09 6.69 -3.45
N ILE A 38 -5.31 7.19 -4.42
CA ILE A 38 -4.42 8.35 -4.25
C ILE A 38 -5.22 9.60 -3.93
N ILE A 39 -6.25 9.91 -4.72
CA ILE A 39 -7.14 11.07 -4.50
C ILE A 39 -7.74 11.03 -3.09
N GLU A 40 -8.27 9.88 -2.69
CA GLU A 40 -8.90 9.72 -1.39
C GLU A 40 -7.92 9.82 -0.22
N TRP A 41 -6.68 9.41 -0.44
CA TRP A 41 -5.61 9.60 0.52
C TRP A 41 -5.18 11.08 0.60
N LEU A 42 -5.08 11.79 -0.53
CA LEU A 42 -4.77 13.23 -0.57
C LEU A 42 -5.86 14.08 0.10
N ASN A 43 -7.11 13.63 0.08
CA ASN A 43 -8.23 14.27 0.79
C ASN A 43 -8.10 14.24 2.33
N ASN A 44 -7.10 13.54 2.88
CA ASN A 44 -6.76 13.63 4.29
C ASN A 44 -5.96 14.89 4.64
N PHE A 45 -5.32 15.52 3.65
CA PHE A 45 -4.38 16.63 3.82
C PHE A 45 -5.01 17.96 3.44
N GLU A 46 -4.55 19.03 4.10
CA GLU A 46 -4.83 20.41 3.68
C GLU A 46 -4.29 20.66 2.26
N PRO A 47 -4.94 21.52 1.45
CA PRO A 47 -4.53 21.76 0.07
C PRO A 47 -3.04 22.11 -0.10
N SER A 48 -2.46 22.90 0.81
CA SER A 48 -1.05 23.29 0.79
C SER A 48 -0.07 22.13 1.00
N ASP A 49 -0.50 21.04 1.63
CA ASP A 49 0.37 19.92 2.01
C ASP A 49 0.34 18.77 0.97
N ARG A 50 -0.57 18.82 -0.01
CA ARG A 50 -0.85 17.69 -0.91
C ARG A 50 0.26 17.40 -1.92
N ASP A 51 0.93 18.42 -2.43
CA ASP A 51 2.05 18.22 -3.36
C ASP A 51 3.22 17.52 -2.67
N ASP A 52 3.52 17.90 -1.42
CA ASP A 52 4.53 17.23 -0.61
C ASP A 52 4.07 15.83 -0.19
N ALA A 53 2.79 15.62 0.10
CA ALA A 53 2.21 14.29 0.35
C ALA A 53 2.35 13.37 -0.88
N LEU A 54 2.09 13.87 -2.08
CA LEU A 54 2.25 13.11 -3.32
C LEU A 54 3.72 12.78 -3.59
N ARG A 55 4.62 13.73 -3.34
CA ARG A 55 6.07 13.52 -3.41
C ARG A 55 6.56 12.50 -2.38
N LEU A 56 5.98 12.48 -1.18
CA LEU A 56 6.26 11.46 -0.17
C LEU A 56 5.85 10.07 -0.65
N LEU A 57 4.62 9.95 -1.17
CA LEU A 57 4.08 8.69 -1.69
C LEU A 57 4.94 8.14 -2.83
N SER A 58 5.44 8.98 -3.72
CA SER A 58 6.31 8.53 -4.83
C SER A 58 7.66 7.97 -4.37
N MET A 59 8.09 8.24 -3.14
CA MET A 59 9.33 7.70 -2.56
C MET A 59 9.11 6.39 -1.80
N VAL A 60 7.86 5.98 -1.53
CA VAL A 60 7.60 4.72 -0.84
C VAL A 60 7.98 3.55 -1.74
N ASP A 61 8.70 2.59 -1.17
CA ASP A 61 8.99 1.32 -1.80
C ASP A 61 7.90 0.31 -1.45
N TYR A 62 7.28 -0.26 -2.47
CA TYR A 62 6.29 -1.33 -2.33
C TYR A 62 6.84 -2.64 -2.89
N TRP A 63 6.79 -3.68 -2.08
CA TRP A 63 7.39 -4.97 -2.37
C TRP A 63 6.31 -6.04 -2.41
N ASP A 64 6.12 -6.65 -3.58
CA ASP A 64 5.20 -7.76 -3.75
C ASP A 64 5.82 -9.12 -3.38
N ASP A 65 4.98 -10.15 -3.32
CA ASP A 65 5.40 -11.50 -2.94
C ASP A 65 6.51 -12.05 -3.85
N SER A 66 6.50 -11.71 -5.14
CA SER A 66 7.52 -12.17 -6.09
C SER A 66 8.88 -11.58 -5.76
N GLN A 67 8.94 -10.27 -5.53
CA GLN A 67 10.16 -9.56 -5.14
C GLN A 67 10.67 -10.06 -3.78
N ILE A 68 9.77 -10.30 -2.83
CA ILE A 68 10.15 -10.86 -1.51
C ILE A 68 10.78 -12.26 -1.67
N ILE A 69 10.19 -13.12 -2.49
CA ILE A 69 10.72 -14.48 -2.76
C ILE A 69 12.09 -14.38 -3.42
N GLU A 70 12.27 -13.47 -4.38
CA GLU A 70 13.55 -13.21 -5.03
C GLU A 70 14.61 -12.72 -4.02
N GLY A 71 14.24 -11.79 -3.13
CA GLY A 71 15.11 -11.31 -2.07
C GLY A 71 15.59 -12.40 -1.14
N TYR A 72 14.68 -13.27 -0.68
CA TYR A 72 15.07 -14.44 0.09
C TYR A 72 15.96 -15.38 -0.72
N ASN A 73 15.64 -15.63 -2.00
CA ASN A 73 16.44 -16.47 -2.86
C ASN A 73 17.88 -15.99 -2.98
N GLU A 74 18.07 -14.67 -3.18
CA GLU A 74 19.37 -14.02 -3.24
C GLU A 74 20.13 -14.16 -1.92
N ARG A 75 19.49 -13.89 -0.78
CA ARG A 75 20.13 -13.97 0.54
C ARG A 75 20.44 -15.40 0.99
N ILE A 76 19.61 -16.37 0.62
CA ILE A 76 19.94 -17.78 0.83
C ILE A 76 21.13 -18.19 -0.03
N GLY A 77 21.21 -17.72 -1.27
CA GLY A 77 22.35 -17.95 -2.14
C GLY A 77 23.65 -17.46 -1.51
N TYR A 78 23.65 -16.22 -1.03
CA TYR A 78 24.76 -15.63 -0.27
C TYR A 78 25.16 -16.48 0.95
N LEU A 79 24.19 -16.91 1.78
CA LEU A 79 24.50 -17.77 2.92
C LEU A 79 25.15 -19.09 2.51
N LEU A 80 24.69 -19.72 1.42
CA LEU A 80 25.26 -20.98 0.94
C LEU A 80 26.71 -20.83 0.44
N GLU A 81 27.12 -19.64 0.01
CA GLU A 81 28.50 -19.36 -0.41
C GLU A 81 29.46 -19.23 0.77
N ILE A 82 28.98 -18.68 1.89
CA ILE A 82 29.82 -18.44 3.08
C ILE A 82 29.78 -19.58 4.10
N LEU A 83 28.74 -20.41 4.08
CA LEU A 83 28.58 -21.53 5.00
C LEU A 83 29.47 -22.72 4.61
N PRO A 84 29.98 -23.49 5.61
CA PRO A 84 30.60 -24.78 5.35
C PRO A 84 29.68 -25.76 4.62
N LYS A 85 30.26 -26.69 3.84
CA LYS A 85 29.49 -27.65 3.02
C LYS A 85 28.55 -28.56 3.84
N ASP A 86 28.91 -28.86 5.08
CA ASP A 86 28.17 -29.70 6.02
C ASP A 86 27.36 -28.89 7.05
N ALA A 87 27.21 -27.59 6.84
CA ALA A 87 26.50 -26.70 7.75
C ALA A 87 25.03 -27.15 7.95
N ILE A 88 24.59 -27.07 9.20
CA ILE A 88 23.18 -27.22 9.56
C ILE A 88 22.70 -25.87 10.11
N VAL A 89 21.68 -25.30 9.48
CA VAL A 89 21.14 -23.99 9.82
C VAL A 89 19.76 -24.16 10.43
N TYR A 90 19.60 -23.82 11.71
CA TYR A 90 18.29 -23.74 12.34
C TYR A 90 17.64 -22.41 12.02
N THR A 91 16.52 -22.45 11.31
CA THR A 91 15.83 -21.26 10.82
C THR A 91 14.57 -20.99 11.64
N LEU A 92 14.44 -19.75 12.15
CA LEU A 92 13.36 -19.30 13.02
C LEU A 92 12.80 -17.95 12.53
N PRO A 93 11.47 -17.77 12.51
CA PRO A 93 10.90 -16.43 12.41
C PRO A 93 11.10 -15.64 13.71
N ILE A 94 11.16 -14.31 13.62
CA ILE A 94 11.14 -13.43 14.79
C ILE A 94 9.68 -13.18 15.23
N GLY A 95 9.43 -13.32 16.54
CA GLY A 95 8.14 -13.01 17.17
C GLY A 95 7.13 -14.17 17.21
N ASP A 96 5.99 -13.91 17.86
CA ASP A 96 4.95 -14.93 18.11
C ASP A 96 4.15 -15.30 16.85
N PHE A 97 3.60 -16.52 16.86
CA PHE A 97 2.67 -17.02 15.83
C PHE A 97 1.47 -16.08 15.62
N GLY A 98 1.10 -15.83 14.36
CA GLY A 98 -0.02 -14.95 13.97
C GLY A 98 0.36 -13.52 13.59
N LYS A 99 1.66 -13.17 13.62
CA LYS A 99 2.21 -11.91 13.08
C LYS A 99 2.91 -12.13 11.72
N SER A 100 3.76 -11.20 11.27
CA SER A 100 4.50 -11.25 9.99
C SER A 100 5.39 -12.48 9.85
N GLY A 101 5.98 -12.98 10.95
CA GLY A 101 6.95 -14.08 10.93
C GLY A 101 6.45 -15.39 10.28
N THR A 102 5.17 -15.75 10.42
CA THR A 102 4.63 -16.95 9.75
C THR A 102 4.52 -16.77 8.24
N SER A 103 4.13 -15.58 7.78
CA SER A 103 4.11 -15.23 6.36
C SER A 103 5.52 -15.20 5.77
N MET A 104 6.51 -14.74 6.53
CA MET A 104 7.91 -14.68 6.07
C MET A 104 8.50 -16.07 5.84
N ILE A 105 8.23 -17.03 6.74
CA ILE A 105 8.64 -18.42 6.54
C ILE A 105 7.95 -19.03 5.32
N TYR A 106 6.68 -18.69 5.05
CA TYR A 106 6.00 -19.15 3.85
C TYR A 106 6.70 -18.68 2.58
N LEU A 107 7.02 -17.38 2.48
CA LEU A 107 7.71 -16.79 1.32
C LEU A 107 9.15 -17.30 1.19
N PHE A 108 9.89 -17.41 2.29
CA PHE A 108 11.23 -18.00 2.33
C PHE A 108 11.26 -19.41 1.72
N ARG A 109 10.26 -20.25 2.05
CA ARG A 109 10.14 -21.62 1.52
C ARG A 109 9.87 -21.70 0.02
N LYS A 110 9.35 -20.62 -0.58
CA LYS A 110 9.07 -20.54 -2.01
C LYS A 110 10.31 -20.19 -2.83
N SER A 111 11.41 -19.78 -2.19
CA SER A 111 12.67 -19.55 -2.89
C SER A 111 13.25 -20.84 -3.48
N GLN A 112 13.94 -20.71 -4.61
CA GLN A 112 14.55 -21.82 -5.33
C GLN A 112 15.76 -22.37 -4.58
N ASN A 113 16.60 -21.49 -4.02
CA ASN A 113 17.79 -21.85 -3.26
C ASN A 113 17.45 -22.59 -1.98
N TYR A 114 16.39 -22.18 -1.26
CA TYR A 114 15.86 -23.01 -0.15
C TYR A 114 15.40 -24.37 -0.68
N SER A 115 14.64 -24.39 -1.78
CA SER A 115 14.02 -25.61 -2.28
C SER A 115 15.03 -26.68 -2.69
N LYS A 116 16.18 -26.28 -3.26
CA LYS A 116 17.29 -27.17 -3.60
C LYS A 116 18.10 -27.61 -2.37
N ASN A 117 18.14 -26.78 -1.33
CA ASN A 117 19.01 -26.96 -0.16
C ASN A 117 18.25 -27.18 1.15
N LYS A 118 17.03 -27.74 1.10
CA LYS A 118 16.18 -27.97 2.28
C LYS A 118 16.85 -28.78 3.38
N HIS A 119 17.83 -29.61 3.03
CA HIS A 119 18.56 -30.44 3.97
C HIS A 119 19.45 -29.60 4.91
N ILE A 120 19.95 -28.45 4.46
CA ILE A 120 20.75 -27.48 5.23
C ILE A 120 19.88 -26.69 6.20
N PHE A 121 18.73 -26.18 5.74
CA PHE A 121 17.85 -25.29 6.51
C PHE A 121 16.77 -26.05 7.29
N LYS A 122 17.03 -26.27 8.59
CA LYS A 122 16.09 -26.88 9.54
C LYS A 122 15.13 -25.83 10.10
N LEU A 123 13.95 -25.72 9.51
CA LEU A 123 12.89 -24.88 10.07
C LEU A 123 12.48 -25.39 11.46
N THR A 124 12.58 -24.54 12.49
CA THR A 124 12.12 -24.88 13.84
C THR A 124 11.15 -23.84 14.37
N LYS A 125 10.12 -24.34 15.05
CA LYS A 125 9.05 -23.55 15.68
C LYS A 125 9.27 -23.35 17.18
N HIS A 126 10.16 -24.14 17.77
CA HIS A 126 10.36 -24.18 19.21
C HIS A 126 11.83 -24.02 19.52
N GLU A 127 12.12 -22.97 20.26
CA GLU A 127 13.44 -22.68 20.80
C GLU A 127 13.95 -23.86 21.64
N ARG A 128 13.06 -24.71 22.18
CA ARG A 128 13.42 -25.96 22.88
C ARG A 128 14.31 -26.90 22.06
N LYS A 129 14.24 -26.89 20.72
CA LYS A 129 15.17 -27.67 19.89
C LYS A 129 16.61 -27.13 19.96
N LEU A 130 16.77 -25.84 20.27
CA LEU A 130 18.06 -25.17 20.42
C LEU A 130 18.81 -25.65 21.68
N LYS A 131 18.11 -26.27 22.65
CA LYS A 131 18.75 -26.87 23.85
C LYS A 131 19.69 -28.03 23.55
N LYS A 132 19.59 -28.63 22.36
CA LYS A 132 20.35 -29.83 21.95
C LYS A 132 21.50 -29.52 20.99
N LEU A 133 21.78 -28.23 20.74
CA LEU A 133 22.84 -27.81 19.82
C LEU A 133 24.22 -28.16 20.39
N LYS A 134 25.12 -28.54 19.51
CA LYS A 134 26.47 -29.01 19.85
C LYS A 134 27.56 -27.99 19.52
N GLY A 135 27.21 -26.94 18.77
CA GLY A 135 28.09 -25.79 18.51
C GLY A 135 28.69 -25.73 17.10
N ASN A 136 28.44 -26.74 16.27
CA ASN A 136 28.77 -26.71 14.84
C ASN A 136 27.61 -26.22 13.96
N GLU A 137 26.46 -25.92 14.56
CA GLU A 137 25.27 -25.47 13.86
C GLU A 137 25.16 -23.94 13.82
N TYR A 138 24.35 -23.44 12.90
CA TYR A 138 24.13 -22.01 12.69
C TYR A 138 22.68 -21.65 12.99
N LEU A 139 22.44 -20.41 13.41
CA LEU A 139 21.09 -19.88 13.58
C LEU A 139 20.77 -18.92 12.45
N LEU A 140 19.55 -18.97 11.93
CA LEU A 140 19.03 -18.01 10.96
C LEU A 140 17.70 -17.47 11.46
N PHE A 141 17.67 -16.18 11.78
CA PHE A 141 16.46 -15.46 12.16
C PHE A 141 15.90 -14.70 10.97
N ILE A 142 14.60 -14.82 10.72
CA ILE A 142 13.93 -14.20 9.58
C ILE A 142 12.88 -13.20 10.08
N ASP A 143 12.88 -12.00 9.48
CA ASP A 143 11.87 -10.97 9.71
C ASP A 143 11.64 -10.13 8.45
N ASP A 144 10.68 -9.20 8.50
CA ASP A 144 10.39 -8.30 7.40
C ASP A 144 11.25 -7.02 7.42
N TYR A 145 11.33 -6.33 8.55
CA TYR A 145 11.92 -5.00 8.65
C TYR A 145 12.66 -4.74 9.95
N PHE A 146 13.96 -4.42 9.87
CA PHE A 146 14.75 -3.95 11.01
C PHE A 146 14.93 -2.44 10.99
N GLY A 147 14.06 -1.74 11.69
CA GLY A 147 14.15 -0.28 11.82
C GLY A 147 15.18 0.16 12.86
N SER A 148 15.04 -0.28 14.11
CA SER A 148 15.97 0.10 15.19
C SER A 148 16.84 -1.03 15.73
N GLY A 149 16.56 -2.27 15.36
CA GLY A 149 17.25 -3.47 15.89
C GLY A 149 16.83 -3.84 17.32
N ARG A 150 16.18 -2.95 18.07
CA ARG A 150 15.77 -3.20 19.46
C ARG A 150 14.86 -4.42 19.62
N SER A 151 13.90 -4.61 18.72
CA SER A 151 12.98 -5.75 18.78
C SER A 151 13.71 -7.08 18.59
N ALA A 152 14.67 -7.15 17.66
CA ALA A 152 15.50 -8.33 17.44
C ALA A 152 16.39 -8.65 18.65
N VAL A 153 17.06 -7.63 19.22
CA VAL A 153 17.87 -7.78 20.44
C VAL A 153 17.00 -8.20 21.63
N LYS A 154 15.79 -7.62 21.76
CA LYS A 154 14.83 -8.00 22.80
C LYS A 154 14.39 -9.45 22.64
N TYR A 155 14.13 -9.90 21.42
CA TYR A 155 13.79 -11.29 21.12
C TYR A 155 14.93 -12.24 21.47
N TYR A 156 16.16 -11.91 21.07
CA TYR A 156 17.34 -12.70 21.42
C TYR A 156 17.50 -12.86 22.94
N ASN A 157 17.47 -11.75 23.68
CA ASN A 157 17.72 -11.76 25.12
C ASN A 157 16.64 -12.52 25.91
N HIS A 158 15.37 -12.40 25.51
CA HIS A 158 14.28 -13.05 26.24
C HIS A 158 14.07 -14.50 25.83
N SER A 159 14.20 -14.79 24.54
CA SER A 159 13.71 -16.05 23.98
C SER A 159 14.82 -16.99 23.51
N ILE A 160 16.01 -16.46 23.16
CA ILE A 160 17.08 -17.29 22.59
C ILE A 160 18.23 -17.52 23.59
N LYS A 161 18.73 -16.45 24.21
CA LYS A 161 19.97 -16.44 24.99
C LYS A 161 20.01 -17.49 26.09
N ASN A 162 18.90 -17.70 26.80
CA ASN A 162 18.83 -18.64 27.93
C ASN A 162 18.54 -20.09 27.52
N ILE A 163 18.30 -20.33 26.22
CA ILE A 163 17.92 -21.65 25.70
C ILE A 163 19.09 -22.34 25.01
N ILE A 164 20.03 -21.57 24.45
CA ILE A 164 21.29 -22.07 23.92
C ILE A 164 22.17 -22.55 25.09
N PRO A 165 22.78 -23.75 25.02
CA PRO A 165 23.75 -24.21 26.02
C PRO A 165 24.89 -23.21 26.22
N LYS A 166 25.30 -22.96 27.46
CA LYS A 166 26.28 -21.89 27.78
C LYS A 166 27.67 -22.15 27.18
N GLU A 167 28.00 -23.41 26.96
CA GLU A 167 29.28 -23.87 26.43
C GLU A 167 29.35 -23.76 24.89
N VAL A 168 28.23 -23.44 24.24
CA VAL A 168 28.06 -23.48 22.79
C VAL A 168 28.08 -22.05 22.22
N ASN A 169 29.14 -21.73 21.48
CA ASN A 169 29.26 -20.47 20.75
C ASN A 169 28.70 -20.61 19.32
N LEU A 170 27.44 -20.25 19.12
CA LEU A 170 26.78 -20.33 17.81
C LEU A 170 26.94 -19.03 17.04
N HIS A 171 27.16 -19.15 15.73
CA HIS A 171 27.04 -18.02 14.82
C HIS A 171 25.56 -17.83 14.44
N SER A 172 25.07 -16.59 14.53
CA SER A 172 23.69 -16.25 14.19
C SER A 172 23.59 -15.25 13.04
N PHE A 173 22.88 -15.63 12.00
CA PHE A 173 22.49 -14.76 10.90
C PHE A 173 21.09 -14.19 11.15
N TRP A 174 20.93 -12.91 10.86
CA TRP A 174 19.67 -12.19 10.98
C TRP A 174 19.29 -11.61 9.62
N MET A 175 18.25 -12.14 9.00
CA MET A 175 17.87 -11.89 7.61
C MET A 175 16.52 -11.14 7.55
N PRO A 176 16.51 -9.83 7.77
CA PRO A 176 15.36 -9.01 7.40
C PRO A 176 15.31 -8.82 5.88
N LEU A 177 14.13 -8.53 5.32
CA LEU A 177 14.06 -8.07 3.92
C LEU A 177 14.66 -6.67 3.79
N VAL A 178 14.33 -5.79 4.74
CA VAL A 178 14.88 -4.43 4.79
C VAL A 178 15.44 -4.11 6.17
N SER A 179 16.60 -3.48 6.22
CA SER A 179 17.21 -3.00 7.47
C SER A 179 17.66 -1.56 7.33
N GLN A 180 17.65 -0.83 8.45
CA GLN A 180 18.42 0.40 8.55
C GLN A 180 19.84 0.10 9.02
N LYS A 181 20.82 0.81 8.47
CA LYS A 181 22.23 0.62 8.83
C LYS A 181 22.47 0.66 10.34
N HIS A 182 21.82 1.60 11.04
CA HIS A 182 21.96 1.70 12.49
C HIS A 182 21.34 0.52 13.26
N ALA A 183 20.34 -0.16 12.69
CA ALA A 183 19.76 -1.36 13.28
C ALA A 183 20.70 -2.54 13.16
N GLU A 184 21.41 -2.66 12.04
CA GLU A 184 22.46 -3.65 11.81
C GLU A 184 23.58 -3.47 12.86
N GLU A 185 24.12 -2.25 12.98
CA GLU A 185 25.15 -1.89 13.96
C GLU A 185 24.69 -2.13 15.41
N TYR A 186 23.43 -1.77 15.73
CA TYR A 186 22.87 -2.01 17.06
C TYR A 186 22.77 -3.51 17.37
N LEU A 187 22.33 -4.32 16.41
CA LEU A 187 22.17 -5.75 16.60
C LEU A 187 23.52 -6.43 16.83
N THR A 188 24.49 -6.21 15.93
CA THR A 188 25.83 -6.84 16.02
C THR A 188 26.58 -6.42 17.27
N LYS A 189 26.36 -5.20 17.77
CA LYS A 189 26.93 -4.73 19.05
C LYS A 189 26.35 -5.46 20.28
N HIS A 190 25.08 -5.88 20.25
CA HIS A 190 24.39 -6.42 21.43
C HIS A 190 24.19 -7.93 21.40
N ILE A 191 24.38 -8.57 20.25
CA ILE A 191 24.25 -10.02 20.08
C ILE A 191 25.64 -10.56 19.69
N PRO A 192 26.27 -11.41 20.53
CA PRO A 192 27.57 -11.96 20.23
C PRO A 192 27.50 -12.88 19.00
N ASN A 193 28.60 -12.92 18.23
CA ASN A 193 28.74 -13.80 17.06
C ASN A 193 27.53 -13.73 16.12
N SER A 194 27.15 -12.51 15.75
CA SER A 194 25.99 -12.26 14.90
C SER A 194 26.32 -11.42 13.68
N GLU A 195 25.59 -11.69 12.61
CA GLU A 195 25.66 -10.97 11.35
C GLU A 195 24.26 -10.64 10.86
N VAL A 196 24.05 -9.41 10.36
CA VAL A 196 22.79 -9.02 9.72
C VAL A 196 22.98 -9.10 8.21
N VAL A 197 22.15 -9.90 7.55
CA VAL A 197 22.21 -10.21 6.12
C VAL A 197 20.94 -9.72 5.42
N PRO A 198 20.71 -8.39 5.35
CA PRO A 198 19.49 -7.83 4.79
C PRO A 198 19.48 -7.98 3.27
N TRP A 199 18.28 -8.08 2.67
CA TRP A 199 18.18 -7.96 1.22
C TRP A 199 18.45 -6.51 0.75
N LYS A 200 17.90 -5.51 1.46
CA LYS A 200 18.24 -4.10 1.24
C LYS A 200 18.55 -3.37 2.55
N THR A 201 19.66 -2.65 2.54
CA THR A 201 19.98 -1.66 3.56
C THR A 201 19.48 -0.29 3.12
N VAL A 202 18.74 0.40 4.00
CA VAL A 202 18.18 1.72 3.77
C VAL A 202 18.59 2.71 4.87
N GLU A 203 18.34 3.99 4.63
CA GLU A 203 18.61 5.08 5.57
C GLU A 203 17.30 5.71 6.06
N LYS A 204 17.36 6.50 7.14
CA LYS A 204 16.22 7.31 7.56
C LYS A 204 15.85 8.34 6.49
N ALA A 205 14.57 8.46 6.16
CA ALA A 205 14.12 9.35 5.09
C ALA A 205 14.44 10.83 5.32
N PHE A 206 14.46 11.29 6.59
CA PHE A 206 14.75 12.68 6.93
C PHE A 206 16.17 12.85 7.50
N ARG A 207 17.11 11.98 7.12
CA ARG A 207 18.53 12.12 7.48
C ARG A 207 19.15 13.30 6.72
N ARG A 208 19.85 14.18 7.46
CA ARG A 208 20.62 15.29 6.88
C ARG A 208 21.63 14.75 5.84
N ASN A 209 21.72 15.41 4.68
CA ASN A 209 22.62 15.10 3.56
C ASN A 209 22.41 13.74 2.85
N ARG A 210 21.41 12.94 3.24
CA ARG A 210 21.07 11.65 2.58
C ARG A 210 19.57 11.48 2.32
N SER A 211 18.80 12.54 2.51
CA SER A 211 17.36 12.50 2.29
C SER A 211 17.04 12.51 0.79
N PRO A 212 16.03 11.73 0.33
CA PRO A 212 15.58 11.77 -1.06
C PRO A 212 14.89 13.10 -1.42
N PHE A 213 14.67 14.00 -0.46
CA PHE A 213 13.92 15.23 -0.67
C PHE A 213 14.77 16.44 -1.10
N GLY A 214 16.09 16.29 -1.21
CA GLY A 214 17.00 17.33 -1.68
C GLY A 214 17.53 18.21 -0.55
N SER A 215 17.36 19.53 -0.67
CA SER A 215 17.89 20.50 0.30
C SER A 215 17.36 20.27 1.72
N TYR A 216 18.12 20.74 2.71
CA TYR A 216 17.72 20.63 4.11
C TYR A 216 16.37 21.30 4.39
N GLU A 217 16.13 22.49 3.85
CA GLU A 217 14.88 23.22 4.03
C GLU A 217 13.68 22.45 3.46
N LYS A 218 13.83 21.89 2.25
CA LYS A 218 12.76 21.11 1.62
C LYS A 218 12.48 19.82 2.37
N MET A 219 13.53 19.12 2.79
CA MET A 219 13.42 17.94 3.65
C MET A 219 12.75 18.27 4.98
N LYS A 220 13.12 19.39 5.61
CA LYS A 220 12.57 19.85 6.89
C LYS A 220 11.08 20.17 6.76
N SER A 221 10.67 20.92 5.74
CA SER A 221 9.27 21.22 5.46
C SER A 221 8.42 19.96 5.38
N ILE A 222 8.88 18.98 4.57
CA ILE A 222 8.19 17.71 4.41
C ILE A 222 8.15 16.93 5.73
N ARG A 223 9.26 16.87 6.47
CA ARG A 223 9.32 16.21 7.78
C ARG A 223 8.33 16.83 8.78
N ASP A 224 8.27 18.14 8.83
CA ASP A 224 7.42 18.88 9.78
C ASP A 224 5.94 18.67 9.43
N MET A 225 5.60 18.62 8.14
CA MET A 225 4.27 18.22 7.65
C MET A 225 3.92 16.77 8.02
N VAL A 226 4.84 15.82 7.82
CA VAL A 226 4.63 14.42 8.28
C VAL A 226 4.43 14.37 9.79
N TYR A 227 5.20 15.15 10.57
CA TYR A 227 5.07 15.19 12.02
C TYR A 227 3.72 15.79 12.45
N LYS A 228 3.26 16.87 11.80
CA LYS A 228 1.95 17.50 12.02
C LYS A 228 0.83 16.46 11.94
N TYR A 229 0.71 15.73 10.84
CA TYR A 229 -0.34 14.71 10.69
C TYR A 229 -0.06 13.45 11.51
N GLY A 230 1.20 13.01 11.55
CA GLY A 230 1.63 11.81 12.26
C GLY A 230 1.40 11.89 13.77
N SER A 231 1.54 13.06 14.39
CA SER A 231 1.31 13.26 15.82
C SER A 231 -0.15 13.10 16.24
N VAL A 232 -1.08 13.41 15.35
CA VAL A 232 -2.51 13.18 15.57
C VAL A 232 -2.85 11.70 15.42
N LEU A 233 -2.25 11.04 14.42
CA LEU A 233 -2.52 9.64 14.13
C LEU A 233 -1.85 8.73 15.17
N GLU A 234 -0.55 8.86 15.37
CA GLU A 234 0.23 8.01 16.27
C GLU A 234 1.14 8.90 17.14
N PRO A 235 0.61 9.46 18.25
CA PRO A 235 1.35 10.39 19.12
C PRO A 235 2.70 9.85 19.62
N GLU A 236 2.76 8.55 19.91
CA GLU A 236 3.98 7.88 20.40
C GLU A 236 5.03 7.63 19.30
N ALA A 237 4.62 7.65 18.03
CA ALA A 237 5.46 7.28 16.90
C ALA A 237 5.11 8.05 15.62
N PRO A 238 5.10 9.40 15.65
CA PRO A 238 4.61 10.23 14.54
C PRO A 238 5.44 10.08 13.26
N LEU A 239 6.70 9.66 13.41
CA LEU A 239 7.65 9.42 12.33
C LEU A 239 8.00 7.92 12.19
N GLY A 240 7.10 7.04 12.63
CA GLY A 240 7.32 5.60 12.71
C GLY A 240 7.97 5.16 14.03
N TYR A 241 7.84 3.87 14.34
CA TYR A 241 8.34 3.27 15.57
C TYR A 241 9.81 3.62 15.84
N GLU A 242 10.14 4.05 17.06
CA GLU A 242 11.50 4.49 17.44
C GLU A 242 12.08 5.58 16.51
N ASN A 243 11.22 6.39 15.88
CA ASN A 243 11.62 7.45 14.96
C ASN A 243 12.54 6.93 13.83
N THR A 244 12.18 5.78 13.26
CA THR A 244 12.94 5.15 12.17
C THR A 244 12.71 5.85 10.83
N GLN A 245 11.59 6.55 10.62
CA GLN A 245 11.34 7.30 9.39
C GLN A 245 11.45 6.42 8.13
N GLY A 246 10.86 5.23 8.18
CA GLY A 246 10.94 4.21 7.13
C GLY A 246 9.96 4.48 5.99
N PHE A 247 10.32 4.06 4.79
CA PHE A 247 9.58 4.29 3.53
C PHE A 247 9.29 2.98 2.78
N THR A 248 9.24 1.86 3.50
CA THR A 248 8.99 0.55 2.89
C THR A 248 7.65 0.00 3.36
N THR A 249 6.90 -0.59 2.43
CA THR A 249 5.70 -1.37 2.70
C THR A 249 5.70 -2.66 1.87
N PHE A 250 4.95 -3.66 2.33
CA PHE A 250 4.84 -4.95 1.68
C PHE A 250 3.40 -5.23 1.26
N SER A 251 3.22 -6.12 0.28
CA SER A 251 1.92 -6.63 -0.18
C SER A 251 1.01 -7.15 0.95
N TYR A 252 1.59 -7.82 1.93
CA TYR A 252 0.85 -8.39 3.06
C TYR A 252 0.62 -7.39 4.19
N GLY A 253 1.21 -6.19 4.15
CA GLY A 253 0.99 -5.13 5.14
C GLY A 253 2.22 -4.25 5.39
N SER A 254 1.98 -3.08 5.98
CA SER A 254 3.03 -2.11 6.28
C SER A 254 3.69 -2.35 7.64
N PRO A 255 5.03 -2.28 7.74
CA PRO A 255 5.73 -2.27 9.02
C PRO A 255 5.42 -0.98 9.80
N ASN A 256 5.62 -0.98 11.13
CA ASN A 256 5.30 0.20 11.96
C ASN A 256 6.42 1.23 11.89
N ASN A 257 7.50 0.90 11.19
CA ASN A 257 8.57 1.80 10.81
C ASN A 257 8.16 2.74 9.68
N LEU A 258 7.17 2.36 8.85
CA LEU A 258 6.57 3.24 7.86
C LEU A 258 5.88 4.42 8.56
N LEU A 259 5.88 5.59 7.91
CA LEU A 259 5.21 6.77 8.46
C LEU A 259 3.71 6.52 8.68
N PRO A 260 3.13 6.89 9.84
CA PRO A 260 1.71 6.68 10.17
C PRO A 260 0.72 7.22 9.15
N ILE A 261 1.06 8.32 8.46
CA ILE A 261 0.22 8.92 7.41
C ILE A 261 -0.13 7.96 6.27
N PHE A 262 0.65 6.89 6.08
CA PHE A 262 0.40 5.89 5.04
C PHE A 262 -0.51 4.75 5.50
N TRP A 263 -0.39 4.31 6.76
CA TRP A 263 -0.99 3.05 7.21
C TRP A 263 -2.02 3.18 8.33
N SER A 264 -2.04 4.28 9.06
CA SER A 264 -2.97 4.49 10.17
C SER A 264 -4.38 4.77 9.65
N SER A 265 -5.38 4.16 10.26
CA SER A 265 -6.80 4.39 9.96
C SER A 265 -7.55 5.02 11.13
N ARG A 266 -6.83 5.74 12.00
CA ARG A 266 -7.38 6.45 13.16
C ARG A 266 -8.14 7.71 12.72
N ARG A 267 -8.90 8.30 13.64
CA ARG A 267 -9.57 9.57 13.40
C ARG A 267 -8.57 10.72 13.51
N ASN A 268 -8.68 11.70 12.62
CA ASN A 268 -7.93 12.96 12.70
C ASN A 268 -8.58 13.91 13.72
N SER A 269 -8.00 15.11 13.88
CA SER A 269 -8.48 16.15 14.81
C SER A 269 -9.93 16.55 14.58
N ASN A 270 -10.41 16.48 13.35
CA ASN A 270 -11.78 16.85 12.97
C ASN A 270 -12.77 15.68 13.14
N GLY A 271 -12.35 14.60 13.80
CA GLY A 271 -13.15 13.39 13.99
C GLY A 271 -13.32 12.54 12.73
N ARG A 272 -12.82 12.96 11.56
CA ARG A 272 -12.89 12.18 10.31
C ARG A 272 -11.88 11.04 10.35
N ARG A 273 -12.27 9.86 9.89
CA ARG A 273 -11.33 8.74 9.76
C ARG A 273 -10.28 9.03 8.68
N TRP A 274 -9.01 8.93 9.05
CA TRP A 274 -7.89 8.97 8.12
C TRP A 274 -7.96 7.78 7.18
N ARG A 275 -7.93 8.04 5.88
CA ARG A 275 -7.97 7.00 4.85
C ARG A 275 -6.55 6.54 4.57
N ALA A 276 -6.12 5.42 5.15
CA ALA A 276 -4.81 4.84 4.87
C ALA A 276 -4.72 4.36 3.42
N ILE A 277 -3.60 4.67 2.76
CA ILE A 277 -3.29 4.16 1.42
C ILE A 277 -2.66 2.75 1.47
N PHE A 278 -1.94 2.44 2.55
CA PHE A 278 -1.38 1.12 2.84
C PHE A 278 -1.82 0.63 4.23
N PRO A 279 -3.09 0.22 4.43
CA PRO A 279 -3.61 -0.15 5.74
C PRO A 279 -2.84 -1.33 6.37
N ARG A 280 -2.40 -1.15 7.62
CA ARG A 280 -1.65 -2.16 8.37
C ARG A 280 -2.54 -3.29 8.90
N PHE A 281 -3.63 -2.96 9.57
CA PHE A 281 -4.43 -3.94 10.31
C PHE A 281 -5.54 -4.58 9.45
N SER A 282 -5.82 -5.87 9.67
CA SER A 282 -6.82 -6.62 8.90
C SER A 282 -8.23 -6.02 8.96
N LYS A 283 -8.62 -5.48 10.13
CA LYS A 283 -9.88 -4.73 10.30
C LYS A 283 -9.99 -3.56 9.31
N ASP A 284 -8.89 -2.84 9.11
CA ASP A 284 -8.87 -1.67 8.23
C ASP A 284 -8.93 -2.10 6.77
N LYS A 285 -8.22 -3.17 6.40
CA LYS A 285 -8.30 -3.77 5.06
C LYS A 285 -9.73 -4.21 4.70
N ILE A 286 -10.42 -4.88 5.62
CA ILE A 286 -11.82 -5.30 5.43
C ILE A 286 -12.74 -4.09 5.27
N GLN A 287 -12.53 -3.04 6.07
CA GLN A 287 -13.30 -1.81 5.91
C GLN A 287 -13.02 -1.15 4.56
N SER A 288 -11.76 -1.09 4.11
CA SER A 288 -11.40 -0.54 2.80
C SER A 288 -12.14 -1.25 1.67
N SER A 289 -12.36 -2.56 1.76
CA SER A 289 -13.20 -3.29 0.79
C SER A 289 -14.67 -2.85 0.80
N LYS A 290 -15.23 -2.48 1.95
CA LYS A 290 -16.60 -1.91 2.04
C LYS A 290 -16.66 -0.49 1.47
N GLU A 291 -15.67 0.34 1.79
CA GLU A 291 -15.56 1.70 1.27
C GLU A 291 -15.31 1.73 -0.23
N TYR A 292 -14.59 0.74 -0.77
CA TYR A 292 -14.31 0.61 -2.20
C TYR A 292 -15.59 0.66 -3.05
N ARG A 293 -16.65 -0.05 -2.66
CA ARG A 293 -17.94 -0.03 -3.40
C ARG A 293 -18.61 1.34 -3.33
N LYS A 294 -18.63 1.97 -2.16
CA LYS A 294 -19.20 3.32 -1.97
C LYS A 294 -18.44 4.35 -2.80
N GLN A 295 -17.11 4.34 -2.73
CA GLN A 295 -16.24 5.21 -3.52
C GLN A 295 -16.45 4.96 -5.02
N THR A 296 -16.49 3.70 -5.45
CA THR A 296 -16.73 3.38 -6.87
C THR A 296 -18.06 3.95 -7.36
N ALA A 297 -19.12 3.85 -6.54
CA ALA A 297 -20.42 4.41 -6.90
C ALA A 297 -20.39 5.95 -6.96
N TYR A 298 -19.73 6.60 -5.99
CA TYR A 298 -19.53 8.04 -5.97
C TYR A 298 -18.77 8.51 -7.21
N TRP A 299 -17.62 7.88 -7.50
CA TRP A 299 -16.78 8.24 -8.65
C TRP A 299 -17.48 8.00 -9.98
N LEU A 300 -18.26 6.92 -10.10
CA LEU A 300 -19.05 6.68 -11.30
C LEU A 300 -20.15 7.72 -11.49
N GLY A 301 -20.83 8.10 -10.39
CA GLY A 301 -21.83 9.17 -10.39
C GLY A 301 -21.24 10.50 -10.83
N LEU A 302 -20.06 10.86 -10.31
CA LEU A 302 -19.33 12.06 -10.71
C LEU A 302 -18.85 11.98 -12.17
N ALA A 303 -18.29 10.84 -12.59
CA ALA A 303 -17.84 10.65 -13.96
C ALA A 303 -18.98 10.84 -14.96
N ARG A 304 -20.17 10.30 -14.65
CA ARG A 304 -21.38 10.48 -15.45
C ARG A 304 -21.77 11.95 -15.61
N SER A 305 -21.62 12.78 -14.57
CA SER A 305 -21.94 14.22 -14.67
C SER A 305 -20.89 15.03 -15.44
N LEU A 306 -19.66 14.53 -15.52
CA LEU A 306 -18.54 15.25 -16.15
C LEU A 306 -18.28 14.84 -17.61
N ASP A 307 -18.85 13.72 -18.05
CA ASP A 307 -18.49 13.13 -19.34
C ASP A 307 -19.67 12.39 -20.00
N SER A 308 -20.11 12.90 -21.15
CA SER A 308 -21.20 12.32 -21.95
C SER A 308 -20.84 10.94 -22.54
N GLU A 309 -19.57 10.68 -22.84
CA GLU A 309 -19.11 9.38 -23.28
C GLU A 309 -19.25 8.36 -22.14
N VAL A 310 -18.86 8.74 -20.92
CA VAL A 310 -18.99 7.91 -19.73
C VAL A 310 -20.45 7.67 -19.38
N ALA A 311 -21.30 8.69 -19.48
CA ALA A 311 -22.74 8.53 -19.31
C ALA A 311 -23.31 7.53 -20.33
N THR A 312 -22.80 7.51 -21.56
CA THR A 312 -23.21 6.53 -22.57
C THR A 312 -22.68 5.12 -22.26
N LEU A 313 -21.44 5.01 -21.78
CA LEU A 313 -20.79 3.74 -21.47
C LEU A 313 -21.25 3.10 -20.16
N PHE A 314 -21.68 3.88 -19.17
CA PHE A 314 -21.95 3.42 -17.80
C PHE A 314 -23.25 3.99 -17.18
N ALA A 315 -24.14 4.58 -17.96
CA ALA A 315 -25.52 4.85 -17.55
C ALA A 315 -26.47 4.30 -18.61
N THR A 316 -26.55 2.97 -18.70
CA THR A 316 -27.34 2.29 -19.74
C THR A 316 -28.82 2.21 -19.41
N GLY A 317 -29.22 2.58 -18.19
CA GLY A 317 -30.62 2.66 -17.80
C GLY A 317 -31.28 3.88 -18.41
N ILE A 318 -32.49 3.70 -18.94
CA ILE A 318 -33.33 4.75 -19.49
C ILE A 318 -34.56 4.87 -18.60
N GLY A 319 -34.83 6.08 -18.13
CA GLY A 319 -36.04 6.47 -17.41
C GLY A 319 -36.70 7.65 -18.12
N TYR A 320 -37.97 7.85 -17.84
CA TYR A 320 -38.75 8.94 -18.42
C TYR A 320 -39.48 9.67 -17.29
N ASP A 321 -39.38 11.00 -17.30
CA ASP A 321 -40.12 11.87 -16.38
C ASP A 321 -41.40 12.33 -17.10
N GLU A 322 -42.53 11.76 -16.70
CA GLU A 322 -43.84 12.04 -17.29
C GLU A 322 -44.32 13.49 -17.03
N ILE A 323 -43.84 14.13 -15.95
CA ILE A 323 -44.28 15.46 -15.54
C ILE A 323 -43.60 16.53 -16.40
N HIS A 324 -42.32 16.31 -16.71
CA HIS A 324 -41.49 17.26 -17.44
C HIS A 324 -41.22 16.84 -18.90
N ASP A 325 -41.82 15.73 -19.36
CA ASP A 325 -41.71 15.17 -20.71
C ASP A 325 -40.26 15.05 -21.20
N PHE A 326 -39.41 14.38 -20.41
CA PHE A 326 -38.02 14.13 -20.83
C PHE A 326 -37.48 12.76 -20.41
N GLU A 327 -36.64 12.20 -21.27
CA GLU A 327 -35.88 10.98 -21.01
C GLU A 327 -34.58 11.28 -20.26
N PHE A 328 -34.25 10.47 -19.25
CA PHE A 328 -33.00 10.58 -18.51
C PHE A 328 -32.28 9.23 -18.40
N LYS A 329 -30.93 9.30 -18.38
CA LYS A 329 -30.08 8.13 -18.20
C LYS A 329 -29.65 7.94 -16.75
N TYR A 330 -29.73 6.71 -16.25
CA TYR A 330 -29.30 6.34 -14.90
C TYR A 330 -28.36 5.14 -14.90
N ILE A 331 -27.53 5.05 -13.85
CA ILE A 331 -26.54 4.00 -13.65
C ILE A 331 -27.24 2.73 -13.20
N GLN A 332 -27.12 1.65 -13.96
CA GLN A 332 -27.62 0.33 -13.58
C GLN A 332 -26.62 -0.44 -12.72
N ARG A 333 -27.09 -1.54 -12.12
CA ARG A 333 -26.25 -2.46 -11.33
C ARG A 333 -25.09 -3.02 -12.17
N ILE A 334 -25.33 -3.33 -13.44
CA ILE A 334 -24.32 -3.87 -14.35
C ILE A 334 -23.25 -2.82 -14.68
N ASP A 335 -23.63 -1.56 -14.85
CA ASP A 335 -22.72 -0.45 -15.11
C ASP A 335 -21.74 -0.24 -13.95
N PHE A 336 -22.28 -0.18 -12.73
CA PHE A 336 -21.48 -0.10 -11.51
C PHE A 336 -20.52 -1.27 -11.40
N ARG A 337 -21.01 -2.50 -11.59
CA ARG A 337 -20.21 -3.72 -11.48
C ARG A 337 -19.10 -3.76 -12.52
N LEU A 338 -19.37 -3.33 -13.76
CA LEU A 338 -18.38 -3.25 -14.82
C LEU A 338 -17.29 -2.22 -14.52
N PHE A 339 -17.67 -1.02 -14.09
CA PHE A 339 -16.71 0.00 -13.68
C PHE A 339 -15.85 -0.47 -12.49
N ALA A 340 -16.48 -1.09 -11.50
CA ALA A 340 -15.79 -1.68 -10.35
C ALA A 340 -14.83 -2.80 -10.77
N LEU A 341 -15.20 -3.63 -11.74
CA LEU A 341 -14.35 -4.68 -12.28
C LEU A 341 -13.13 -4.11 -13.01
N ILE A 342 -13.31 -3.07 -13.82
CA ILE A 342 -12.21 -2.39 -14.54
C ILE A 342 -11.16 -1.91 -13.53
N ARG A 343 -11.59 -1.21 -12.48
CA ARG A 343 -10.72 -0.79 -11.37
C ARG A 343 -9.96 -1.96 -10.73
N LEU A 344 -10.65 -3.05 -10.37
CA LEU A 344 -10.00 -4.22 -9.74
C LEU A 344 -9.04 -4.96 -10.67
N LYS A 345 -9.35 -5.05 -11.97
CA LYS A 345 -8.46 -5.63 -12.99
C LYS A 345 -7.22 -4.76 -13.19
N ARG A 346 -7.36 -3.43 -13.20
CA ARG A 346 -6.21 -2.52 -13.21
C ARG A 346 -5.31 -2.75 -12.00
N GLN A 347 -5.91 -2.99 -10.83
CA GLN A 347 -5.15 -3.30 -9.62
C GLN A 347 -4.50 -4.70 -9.62
N GLY A 348 -4.68 -5.51 -10.67
CA GLY A 348 -4.16 -6.86 -10.74
C GLY A 348 -4.74 -7.80 -9.69
N ARG A 349 -5.96 -7.53 -9.20
CA ARG A 349 -6.55 -8.32 -8.12
C ARG A 349 -6.86 -9.74 -8.61
N PRO A 350 -6.50 -10.79 -7.83
CA PRO A 350 -6.89 -12.16 -8.15
C PRO A 350 -8.41 -12.31 -8.25
N LEU A 351 -8.88 -13.22 -9.10
CA LEU A 351 -10.30 -13.44 -9.35
C LEU A 351 -11.11 -13.74 -8.07
N THR A 352 -10.53 -14.53 -7.16
CA THR A 352 -11.14 -14.85 -5.86
C THR A 352 -11.36 -13.60 -4.99
N VAL A 353 -10.42 -12.65 -5.03
CA VAL A 353 -10.53 -11.37 -4.31
C VAL A 353 -11.57 -10.47 -4.98
N ILE A 354 -11.66 -10.49 -6.32
CA ILE A 354 -12.69 -9.76 -7.07
C ILE A 354 -14.08 -10.22 -6.65
N TYR A 355 -14.33 -11.53 -6.57
CA TYR A 355 -15.61 -12.10 -6.13
C TYR A 355 -15.99 -11.61 -4.73
N GLN A 356 -15.03 -11.61 -3.80
CA GLN A 356 -15.25 -11.16 -2.43
C GLN A 356 -15.54 -9.66 -2.34
N ILE A 357 -14.78 -8.81 -3.04
CA ILE A 357 -14.96 -7.35 -3.00
C ILE A 357 -16.31 -6.95 -3.61
N LEU A 358 -16.67 -7.53 -4.75
CA LEU A 358 -17.90 -7.20 -5.45
C LEU A 358 -19.12 -7.91 -4.84
N GLY A 359 -18.92 -8.97 -4.05
CA GLY A 359 -19.99 -9.80 -3.50
C GLY A 359 -20.78 -10.49 -4.61
N ILE A 360 -20.06 -11.12 -5.55
CA ILE A 360 -20.63 -11.74 -6.75
C ILE A 360 -20.18 -13.20 -6.87
N VAL A 361 -20.97 -14.00 -7.59
CA VAL A 361 -20.62 -15.38 -7.95
C VAL A 361 -20.02 -15.45 -9.36
N GLU A 362 -19.57 -16.63 -9.78
CA GLU A 362 -18.95 -16.81 -11.11
C GLU A 362 -19.90 -16.46 -12.27
N SER A 363 -21.19 -16.74 -12.16
CA SER A 363 -22.18 -16.40 -13.19
C SER A 363 -22.33 -14.89 -13.37
N ASP A 364 -22.46 -14.13 -12.27
CA ASP A 364 -22.44 -12.66 -12.28
C ASP A 364 -21.15 -12.14 -12.95
N TYR A 365 -19.99 -12.74 -12.65
CA TYR A 365 -18.72 -12.33 -13.23
C TYR A 365 -18.69 -12.53 -14.76
N LYS A 366 -19.18 -13.67 -15.24
CA LYS A 366 -19.28 -13.95 -16.68
C LYS A 366 -20.18 -12.94 -17.38
N GLU A 367 -21.31 -12.59 -16.78
CA GLU A 367 -22.22 -11.54 -17.29
C GLU A 367 -21.51 -10.18 -17.39
N ILE A 368 -20.81 -9.76 -16.34
CA ILE A 368 -20.05 -8.49 -16.33
C ILE A 368 -18.96 -8.50 -17.42
N VAL A 369 -18.25 -9.62 -17.58
CA VAL A 369 -17.21 -9.74 -18.61
C VAL A 369 -17.81 -9.67 -20.02
N GLN A 370 -18.90 -10.38 -20.28
CA GLN A 370 -19.59 -10.34 -21.57
C GLN A 370 -20.04 -8.91 -21.90
N GLU A 371 -20.58 -8.19 -20.93
CA GLU A 371 -20.99 -6.81 -21.11
C GLU A 371 -19.80 -5.89 -21.35
N GLY A 372 -18.68 -6.11 -20.65
CA GLY A 372 -17.43 -5.39 -20.90
C GLY A 372 -16.86 -5.62 -22.29
N ILE A 373 -16.96 -6.85 -22.83
CA ILE A 373 -16.56 -7.19 -24.21
C ILE A 373 -17.49 -6.49 -25.21
N ARG A 374 -18.80 -6.52 -24.98
CA ARG A 374 -19.80 -5.88 -25.84
C ARG A 374 -19.55 -4.37 -25.96
N ARG A 375 -19.16 -3.73 -24.85
CA ARG A 375 -18.80 -2.31 -24.78
C ARG A 375 -17.35 -2.01 -25.18
N GLN A 376 -16.60 -3.02 -25.64
CA GLN A 376 -15.18 -2.93 -26.02
C GLN A 376 -14.24 -2.49 -24.89
N LEU A 377 -14.70 -2.46 -23.65
CA LEU A 377 -13.92 -2.12 -22.46
C LEU A 377 -13.02 -3.27 -22.03
N LEU A 378 -13.38 -4.51 -22.37
CA LEU A 378 -12.59 -5.72 -22.16
C LEU A 378 -12.29 -6.40 -23.50
N ASP A 379 -11.15 -7.10 -23.57
CA ASP A 379 -10.79 -7.97 -24.69
C ASP A 379 -11.53 -9.31 -24.64
N ARG A 380 -11.40 -10.14 -25.68
CA ARG A 380 -12.06 -11.46 -25.78
C ARG A 380 -11.67 -12.44 -24.66
N ASN A 381 -10.55 -12.21 -23.99
CA ASN A 381 -10.07 -13.01 -22.86
C ASN A 381 -10.57 -12.45 -21.52
N GLY A 382 -11.37 -11.37 -21.54
CA GLY A 382 -11.86 -10.68 -20.37
C GLY A 382 -10.79 -9.83 -19.66
N ASN A 383 -9.67 -9.53 -20.30
CA ASN A 383 -8.69 -8.56 -19.81
C ASN A 383 -9.09 -7.14 -20.21
N LEU A 384 -8.50 -6.13 -19.56
CA LEU A 384 -8.78 -4.74 -19.90
C LEU A 384 -8.25 -4.44 -21.32
N SER A 385 -9.12 -3.95 -22.20
CA SER A 385 -8.70 -3.56 -23.56
C SER A 385 -7.92 -2.25 -23.54
N GLN A 386 -7.24 -1.91 -24.65
CA GLN A 386 -6.61 -0.61 -24.79
C GLN A 386 -7.62 0.54 -24.68
N TYR A 387 -8.78 0.40 -25.34
CA TYR A 387 -9.87 1.36 -25.25
C TYR A 387 -10.39 1.52 -23.81
N GLY A 388 -10.64 0.42 -23.10
CA GLY A 388 -11.09 0.46 -21.71
C GLY A 388 -10.07 1.10 -20.76
N GLU A 389 -8.77 0.85 -20.98
CA GLU A 389 -7.67 1.49 -20.26
C GLU A 389 -7.62 3.01 -20.52
N GLU A 390 -7.87 3.44 -21.76
CA GLU A 390 -7.93 4.86 -22.14
C GLU A 390 -9.18 5.57 -21.58
N CYS A 391 -10.36 4.97 -21.69
CA CYS A 391 -11.60 5.46 -21.08
C CYS A 391 -11.42 5.66 -19.58
N TYR A 392 -10.86 4.68 -18.88
CA TYR A 392 -10.63 4.77 -17.45
C TYR A 392 -9.68 5.92 -17.09
N LYS A 393 -8.58 6.08 -17.83
CA LYS A 393 -7.65 7.21 -17.64
C LYS A 393 -8.34 8.55 -17.88
N ASN A 394 -9.19 8.65 -18.90
CA ASN A 394 -9.95 9.86 -19.21
C ASN A 394 -10.95 10.21 -18.11
N ILE A 395 -11.66 9.22 -17.56
CA ILE A 395 -12.52 9.39 -16.38
C ILE A 395 -11.72 9.96 -15.20
N CYS A 396 -10.59 9.33 -14.86
CA CYS A 396 -9.75 9.77 -13.75
C CYS A 396 -9.25 11.20 -13.96
N ARG A 397 -8.81 11.53 -15.19
CA ARG A 397 -8.40 12.89 -15.58
C ARG A 397 -9.51 13.89 -15.31
N LYS A 398 -10.73 13.66 -15.82
CA LYS A 398 -11.87 14.59 -15.66
C LYS A 398 -12.27 14.78 -14.20
N ILE A 399 -12.25 13.71 -13.40
CA ILE A 399 -12.54 13.80 -11.97
C ILE A 399 -11.48 14.62 -11.22
N ILE A 400 -10.20 14.36 -11.49
CA ILE A 400 -9.10 15.11 -10.87
C ILE A 400 -9.20 16.60 -11.22
N LEU A 401 -9.51 16.92 -12.48
CA LEU A 401 -9.74 18.29 -12.95
C LEU A 401 -10.87 18.96 -12.18
N PHE A 402 -12.03 18.31 -12.11
CA PHE A 402 -13.19 18.83 -11.40
C PHE A 402 -12.88 19.11 -9.93
N GLN A 403 -12.18 18.21 -9.24
CA GLN A 403 -11.85 18.43 -7.83
C GLN A 403 -10.93 19.64 -7.62
N LYS A 404 -9.89 19.82 -8.45
CA LYS A 404 -8.97 20.95 -8.28
C LYS A 404 -9.64 22.29 -8.61
N GLU A 405 -10.55 22.34 -9.59
CA GLU A 405 -11.34 23.54 -9.89
C GLU A 405 -12.26 23.94 -8.73
N ASN A 406 -12.96 22.97 -8.14
CA ASN A 406 -13.83 23.21 -6.98
C ASN A 406 -13.05 23.45 -5.68
N GLU A 407 -11.78 23.03 -5.62
CA GLU A 407 -10.88 23.34 -4.52
C GLU A 407 -10.38 24.78 -4.53
N ILE A 408 -10.21 25.37 -5.73
CA ILE A 408 -9.89 26.79 -5.88
C ILE A 408 -11.09 27.66 -5.49
N GLU A 409 -12.32 27.16 -5.65
CA GLU A 409 -13.54 27.85 -5.20
C GLU A 409 -13.86 27.63 -3.71
N SER A 410 -13.20 26.69 -3.03
CA SER A 410 -13.46 26.41 -1.62
C SER A 410 -12.58 27.25 -0.69
N ASN A 411 -12.94 28.52 -0.60
CA ASN A 411 -13.18 29.14 0.70
C ASN A 411 -14.71 29.27 0.89
N PRO A 412 -15.47 28.17 1.07
CA PRO A 412 -16.91 28.26 1.15
C PRO A 412 -17.27 28.47 2.62
N ASN A 413 -17.83 29.62 2.91
CA ASN A 413 -18.53 29.86 4.17
C ASN A 413 -19.67 28.81 4.26
N PHE A 414 -19.48 27.77 5.08
CA PHE A 414 -20.37 26.60 5.18
C PHE A 414 -21.77 26.91 5.74
N GLU A 415 -22.09 28.19 6.02
CA GLU A 415 -23.39 28.64 6.51
C GLU A 415 -24.51 28.68 5.44
N LYS A 416 -24.23 28.39 4.17
CA LYS A 416 -25.22 28.54 3.08
C LYS A 416 -25.66 27.27 2.35
N ILE A 417 -25.32 26.08 2.84
CA ILE A 417 -25.88 24.84 2.28
C ILE A 417 -27.15 24.47 3.04
N TYR A 418 -28.30 24.90 2.52
CA TYR A 418 -29.60 24.45 2.99
C TYR A 418 -29.80 22.98 2.62
N VAL A 419 -29.87 22.11 3.62
CA VAL A 419 -30.27 20.70 3.47
C VAL A 419 -31.71 20.59 3.99
N PRO A 420 -32.71 20.25 3.15
CA PRO A 420 -34.08 20.09 3.62
C PRO A 420 -34.17 18.97 4.65
N LEU A 421 -34.75 19.26 5.82
CA LEU A 421 -34.85 18.32 6.94
C LEU A 421 -35.90 17.22 6.73
N THR A 422 -36.72 17.29 5.68
CA THR A 422 -37.71 16.25 5.33
C THR A 422 -37.92 16.18 3.82
N PHE A 423 -37.73 15.00 3.23
CA PHE A 423 -38.28 14.67 1.91
C PHE A 423 -39.78 14.39 2.10
N ARG A 424 -40.64 15.35 1.73
CA ARG A 424 -42.07 15.06 1.58
C ARG A 424 -42.28 14.38 0.24
N GLY A 425 -42.19 13.06 0.23
CA GLY A 425 -42.77 12.25 -0.84
C GLY A 425 -44.27 12.52 -0.86
N ILE A 426 -44.75 13.08 -1.96
CA ILE A 426 -46.18 13.10 -2.26
C ILE A 426 -46.48 11.69 -2.80
N THR A 427 -47.40 11.02 -2.11
CA THR A 427 -48.00 9.71 -2.44
C THR A 427 -48.70 9.71 -3.78
#